data_AF-A0A453CLU2-F1
#
_entry.id   AF-A0A453CLU2-F1
#
_cell.length_a   1.000
_cell.length_b   1.000
_cell.length_c   1.000
_cell.angle_alpha   90.00
_cell.angle_beta   90.00
_cell.angle_gamma   90.00
#
_symmetry.space_group_name_H-M   'P 1'
#
loop_
_entity.id
_entity.type
_entity.pdbx_description
1 polymer ?
#
loop_
_entity_poly.entity_id
_entity_poly.type
_entity_poly.pdbx_seq_one_letter_code
_entity_poly.pdbx_strand_id
1 'polypeptide(L)'
;DTLAKRALRRIGSKMVQGQLDVPCISLQLLSSVGKFDFPTERLRVQWQRRQANVLEELLLFSASRECSMSETLRIVLSKLKNTEDWVVSVPDGRIEVLTIIERYNTRLSAAPKKFGLKGETYHWTQSYHFNSRLYEKLLSSVFDMLEDGQLVEEADEILETMKLTWPILGITQKLHDALYAWALFQKVYLLLCLFP
;
A
#
# COMPACT_ATOMS: atom_id res chain seq x y z
N ASP A 1 13.97 5.40 -6.42
CA ASP A 1 13.45 5.83 -5.11
C ASP A 1 14.24 5.17 -3.98
N THR A 2 15.15 5.91 -3.34
CA THR A 2 16.04 5.43 -2.26
C THR A 2 15.39 5.52 -0.88
N LEU A 3 14.36 6.36 -0.73
CA LEU A 3 13.67 6.62 0.53
C LEU A 3 12.72 5.49 0.88
N ALA A 4 11.88 5.10 -0.09
CA ALA A 4 10.97 3.96 0.06
C ALA A 4 11.76 2.69 0.37
N LYS A 5 12.88 2.44 -0.35
CA LYS A 5 13.76 1.28 -0.11
C LYS A 5 14.39 1.31 1.29
N ARG A 6 14.85 2.47 1.76
CA ARG A 6 15.44 2.63 3.11
C ARG A 6 14.39 2.44 4.20
N ALA A 7 13.21 3.01 4.03
CA ALA A 7 12.09 2.88 4.94
C ALA A 7 11.63 1.42 5.02
N LEU A 8 11.41 0.75 3.89
CA LEU A 8 11.05 -0.67 3.83
C LEU A 8 12.12 -1.58 4.45
N ARG A 9 13.42 -1.27 4.31
CA ARG A 9 14.49 -1.99 5.02
C ARG A 9 14.37 -1.84 6.54
N ARG A 10 14.11 -0.63 7.03
CA ARG A 10 13.91 -0.39 8.49
C ARG A 10 12.65 -1.07 9.02
N ILE A 11 11.61 -1.13 8.20
CA ILE A 11 10.37 -1.87 8.47
C ILE A 11 10.69 -3.35 8.59
N GLY A 12 11.37 -3.94 7.60
CA GLY A 12 11.85 -5.33 7.60
C GLY A 12 12.60 -5.75 8.87
N SER A 13 13.44 -4.87 9.44
CA SER A 13 14.18 -5.17 10.66
C SER A 13 13.35 -5.09 11.96
N LYS A 14 12.23 -4.36 11.98
CA LYS A 14 11.30 -4.29 13.13
C LYS A 14 10.24 -5.40 13.12
N MET A 15 10.15 -6.17 12.03
CA MET A 15 9.03 -7.06 11.68
C MET A 15 9.04 -8.47 12.30
N VAL A 16 9.91 -8.76 13.26
CA VAL A 16 10.07 -10.13 13.81
C VAL A 16 8.82 -10.64 14.58
N GLN A 17 7.78 -9.82 14.82
CA GLN A 17 6.70 -10.18 15.75
C GLN A 17 5.24 -9.99 15.26
N GLY A 18 4.94 -9.62 14.00
CA GLY A 18 3.56 -9.33 13.58
C GLY A 18 3.19 -9.64 12.12
N GLN A 19 1.89 -9.84 11.86
CA GLN A 19 1.32 -10.02 10.52
C GLN A 19 1.36 -8.68 9.75
N LEU A 20 1.95 -8.68 8.55
CA LEU A 20 2.11 -7.46 7.74
C LEU A 20 0.90 -7.27 6.80
N ASP A 21 0.27 -6.10 6.89
CA ASP A 21 -0.78 -5.65 5.98
C ASP A 21 -0.44 -4.28 5.36
N VAL A 22 -1.16 -3.91 4.30
CA VAL A 22 -0.91 -2.66 3.56
C VAL A 22 -1.09 -1.40 4.41
N PRO A 23 -2.10 -1.28 5.31
CA PRO A 23 -2.20 -0.15 6.22
C PRO A 23 -0.98 -0.03 7.15
N CYS A 24 -0.50 -1.15 7.71
CA CYS A 24 0.68 -1.17 8.57
C CYS A 24 1.92 -0.66 7.83
N ILE A 25 2.15 -1.12 6.59
CA ILE A 25 3.24 -0.59 5.74
C ILE A 25 3.11 0.92 5.56
N SER A 26 1.92 1.40 5.22
CA SER A 26 1.66 2.83 4.98
C SER A 26 1.91 3.69 6.23
N LEU A 27 1.49 3.21 7.41
CA LEU A 27 1.73 3.87 8.69
C LEU A 27 3.22 3.91 9.05
N GLN A 28 3.94 2.80 8.84
CA GLN A 28 5.37 2.76 9.14
C GLN A 28 6.19 3.61 8.17
N LEU A 29 5.76 3.73 6.91
CA LEU A 29 6.33 4.69 5.97
C LEU A 29 6.11 6.12 6.48
N LEU A 30 4.88 6.47 6.89
CA LEU A 30 4.55 7.78 7.44
C LEU A 30 5.30 8.13 8.73
N SER A 31 5.66 7.15 9.57
CA SER A 31 6.43 7.39 10.79
C SER A 31 7.94 7.48 10.55
N SER A 32 8.46 6.78 9.54
CA SER A 32 9.90 6.67 9.29
C SER A 32 10.47 7.70 8.32
N VAL A 33 9.62 8.30 7.48
CA VAL A 33 10.03 9.30 6.49
C VAL A 33 9.82 10.73 7.04
N GLY A 34 10.93 11.46 7.17
CA GLY A 34 10.99 12.81 7.72
C GLY A 34 10.93 13.91 6.65
N LYS A 35 10.94 15.17 7.09
CA LYS A 35 10.91 16.34 6.20
C LYS A 35 12.12 16.40 5.25
N PHE A 36 13.31 16.09 5.78
CA PHE A 36 14.58 16.18 5.06
C PHE A 36 14.80 15.06 4.05
N ASP A 37 13.91 14.07 4.02
CA ASP A 37 13.98 13.00 3.02
C ASP A 37 13.54 13.51 1.64
N PHE A 38 12.84 14.65 1.53
CA PHE A 38 12.30 15.14 0.26
C PHE A 38 13.08 16.35 -0.31
N PRO A 39 13.28 16.42 -1.65
CA PRO A 39 13.90 17.58 -2.29
C PRO A 39 13.08 18.88 -2.15
N THR A 40 11.75 18.75 -2.10
CA THR A 40 10.83 19.89 -1.97
C THR A 40 9.66 19.55 -1.06
N GLU A 41 9.13 20.58 -0.40
CA GLU A 41 7.94 20.47 0.45
C GLU A 41 6.71 19.99 -0.34
N ARG A 42 6.58 20.41 -1.61
CA ARG A 42 5.50 19.97 -2.51
C ARG A 42 5.50 18.45 -2.70
N LEU A 43 6.67 17.84 -2.96
CA LEU A 43 6.78 16.39 -3.14
C LEU A 43 6.47 15.63 -1.85
N ARG A 44 6.89 16.18 -0.70
CA ARG A 44 6.56 15.63 0.62
C ARG A 44 5.04 15.61 0.86
N VAL A 45 4.36 16.74 0.62
CA VAL A 45 2.90 16.85 0.78
C VAL A 45 2.17 15.91 -0.18
N GLN A 46 2.59 15.84 -1.44
CA GLN A 46 2.00 14.90 -2.40
C GLN A 46 2.17 13.44 -1.96
N TRP A 47 3.36 13.06 -1.50
CA TRP A 47 3.61 11.72 -0.99
C TRP A 47 2.77 11.41 0.26
N GLN A 48 2.72 12.33 1.23
CA GLN A 48 1.93 12.19 2.46
C GLN A 48 0.44 12.04 2.13
N ARG A 49 -0.07 12.84 1.19
CA ARG A 49 -1.46 12.74 0.71
C ARG A 49 -1.75 11.39 0.06
N ARG A 50 -0.81 10.84 -0.71
CA ARG A 50 -0.92 9.49 -1.28
C ARG A 50 -1.03 8.43 -0.18
N GLN A 51 -0.15 8.48 0.84
CA GLN A 51 -0.22 7.56 1.99
C GLN A 51 -1.55 7.68 2.74
N ALA A 52 -2.03 8.90 2.97
CA ALA A 52 -3.32 9.14 3.62
C ALA A 52 -4.51 8.60 2.79
N ASN A 53 -4.49 8.75 1.46
CA ASN A 53 -5.51 8.19 0.57
C ASN A 53 -5.53 6.65 0.63
N VAL A 54 -4.36 6.01 0.68
CA VAL A 54 -4.26 4.55 0.83
C VAL A 54 -4.89 4.10 2.15
N LEU A 55 -4.55 4.76 3.25
CA LEU A 55 -5.13 4.46 4.56
C LEU A 55 -6.64 4.71 4.59
N GLU A 56 -7.12 5.77 3.95
CA GLU A 56 -8.54 6.08 3.87
C GLU A 56 -9.32 4.99 3.15
N GLU A 57 -8.86 4.59 1.96
CA GLU A 57 -9.50 3.52 1.18
C GLU A 57 -9.50 2.19 1.94
N LEU A 58 -8.42 1.86 2.63
CA LEU A 58 -8.28 0.58 3.32
C LEU A 58 -9.04 0.53 4.66
N LEU A 59 -9.09 1.64 5.40
CA LEU A 59 -9.64 1.67 6.75
C LEU A 59 -11.09 2.19 6.80
N LEU A 60 -11.50 3.13 5.94
CA LEU A 60 -12.88 3.62 5.93
C LEU A 60 -13.81 2.72 5.13
N PHE A 61 -13.36 2.18 3.99
CA PHE A 61 -14.19 1.27 3.19
C PHE A 61 -14.47 -0.04 3.93
N SER A 62 -13.54 -0.49 4.78
CA SER A 62 -13.68 -1.69 5.60
C SER A 62 -14.47 -1.45 6.90
N ALA A 63 -14.62 -0.20 7.35
CA ALA A 63 -15.25 0.16 8.62
C ALA A 63 -16.78 0.33 8.57
N SER A 64 -17.47 -0.25 7.58
CA SER A 64 -18.94 -0.14 7.43
C SER A 64 -19.76 -0.66 8.63
N ARG A 65 -19.13 -1.25 9.65
CA ARG A 65 -19.78 -1.78 10.87
C ARG A 65 -19.72 -0.87 12.11
N GLU A 66 -18.88 0.17 12.18
CA GLU A 66 -18.74 1.03 13.38
C GLU A 66 -18.80 2.54 13.06
N CYS A 67 -20.01 3.10 13.09
CA CYS A 67 -20.29 4.49 12.67
C CYS A 67 -19.53 5.57 13.49
N SER A 68 -19.40 5.41 14.81
CA SER A 68 -18.76 6.43 15.67
C SER A 68 -17.24 6.52 15.50
N MET A 69 -16.60 5.39 15.28
CA MET A 69 -15.16 5.28 15.02
C MET A 69 -14.83 5.83 13.62
N SER A 70 -15.70 5.58 12.62
CA SER A 70 -15.53 6.08 11.25
C SER A 70 -15.36 7.61 11.16
N GLU A 71 -16.09 8.37 11.98
CA GLU A 71 -16.01 9.84 11.98
C GLU A 71 -14.66 10.35 12.53
N THR A 72 -14.21 9.81 13.66
CA THR A 72 -12.91 10.18 14.23
C THR A 72 -11.78 9.85 13.27
N LEU A 73 -11.84 8.68 12.63
CA LEU A 73 -10.84 8.27 11.64
C LEU A 73 -10.85 9.20 10.42
N ARG A 74 -12.02 9.63 9.93
CA ARG A 74 -12.17 10.59 8.84
C ARG A 74 -11.53 11.94 9.18
N ILE A 75 -11.73 12.45 10.40
CA ILE A 75 -11.11 13.68 10.89
C ILE A 75 -9.59 13.54 10.97
N VAL A 76 -9.09 12.42 11.48
CA VAL A 76 -7.65 12.19 11.64
C VAL A 76 -6.96 12.04 10.27
N LEU A 77 -7.60 11.36 9.31
CA LEU A 77 -7.10 11.23 7.94
C LEU A 77 -7.15 12.56 7.17
N SER A 78 -8.17 13.40 7.38
CA SER A 78 -8.22 14.73 6.76
C SER A 78 -7.10 15.64 7.27
N LYS A 79 -6.79 15.59 8.58
CA LYS A 79 -5.60 16.25 9.16
C LYS A 79 -4.30 15.74 8.53
N LEU A 80 -4.20 14.44 8.28
CA LEU A 80 -3.02 13.87 7.61
C LEU A 80 -2.89 14.35 6.15
N LYS A 81 -4.00 14.60 5.44
CA LYS A 81 -4.00 15.13 4.06
C LYS A 81 -3.67 16.61 3.98
N ASN A 82 -4.15 17.41 4.92
CA ASN A 82 -4.03 18.88 4.92
C ASN A 82 -2.81 19.28 5.78
N THR A 83 -1.66 19.43 5.12
CA THR A 83 -0.38 19.58 5.81
C THR A 83 -0.05 21.03 6.20
N GLU A 84 -0.78 22.02 5.67
CA GLU A 84 -0.58 23.44 5.96
C GLU A 84 -0.95 23.81 7.41
N ASP A 85 -1.85 23.07 8.07
CA ASP A 85 -2.32 23.38 9.42
C ASP A 85 -1.48 22.77 10.56
N TRP A 86 -0.72 21.70 10.32
CA TRP A 86 -0.29 20.83 11.43
C TRP A 86 1.23 20.66 11.60
N VAL A 87 2.04 20.84 10.54
CA VAL A 87 3.50 20.56 10.63
C VAL A 87 4.30 21.67 11.30
N VAL A 88 3.70 22.85 11.52
CA VAL A 88 4.43 24.00 12.08
C VAL A 88 4.27 24.14 13.60
N SER A 89 3.25 23.56 14.24
CA SER A 89 2.90 23.98 15.61
C SER A 89 3.07 22.93 16.72
N VAL A 90 2.96 21.61 16.49
CA VAL A 90 3.10 20.63 17.60
C VAL A 90 3.58 19.22 17.13
N PRO A 91 4.81 18.78 17.45
CA PRO A 91 5.31 17.43 17.18
C PRO A 91 4.43 16.29 17.76
N ASP A 92 3.83 16.50 18.95
CA ASP A 92 2.95 15.53 19.60
C ASP A 92 1.70 15.21 18.77
N GLY A 93 1.20 16.17 17.99
CA GLY A 93 0.01 15.99 17.15
C GLY A 93 0.20 14.93 16.05
N ARG A 94 1.42 14.76 15.52
CA ARG A 94 1.70 13.70 14.51
C ARG A 94 1.56 12.33 15.11
N ILE A 95 2.20 12.19 16.27
CA ILE A 95 2.37 10.92 16.96
C ILE A 95 1.00 10.47 17.40
N GLU A 96 0.20 11.39 17.95
CA GLU A 96 -1.19 11.14 18.29
C GLU A 96 -2.03 10.69 17.07
N VAL A 97 -1.97 11.43 15.95
CA VAL A 97 -2.68 11.07 14.70
C VAL A 97 -2.31 9.66 14.22
N LEU A 98 -1.02 9.36 14.13
CA LEU A 98 -0.55 8.04 13.66
C LEU A 98 -0.93 6.93 14.66
N THR A 99 -0.86 7.19 15.96
CA THR A 99 -1.24 6.25 17.03
C THR A 99 -2.73 5.94 16.98
N ILE A 100 -3.57 6.94 16.73
CA ILE A 100 -5.02 6.72 16.55
C ILE A 100 -5.24 5.80 15.35
N ILE A 101 -4.66 6.09 14.19
CA ILE A 101 -4.85 5.25 12.99
C ILE A 101 -4.32 3.82 13.23
N GLU A 102 -3.16 3.66 13.89
CA GLU A 102 -2.59 2.37 14.24
C GLU A 102 -3.50 1.55 15.16
N ARG A 103 -4.10 2.19 16.18
CA ARG A 103 -5.08 1.55 17.07
C ARG A 103 -6.30 1.06 16.31
N TYR A 104 -6.77 1.83 15.32
CA TYR A 104 -7.86 1.43 14.45
C TYR A 104 -7.50 0.23 13.59
N ASN A 105 -6.33 0.27 12.93
CA ASN A 105 -5.83 -0.85 12.14
C ASN A 105 -5.73 -2.13 12.97
N THR A 106 -5.15 -2.04 14.16
CA THR A 106 -5.01 -3.17 15.08
C THR A 106 -6.36 -3.80 15.44
N ARG A 107 -7.38 -2.98 15.70
CA ARG A 107 -8.75 -3.46 15.97
C ARG A 107 -9.36 -4.17 14.77
N LEU A 108 -9.18 -3.63 13.56
CA LEU A 108 -9.69 -4.26 12.33
C LEU A 108 -8.95 -5.57 12.03
N SER A 109 -7.63 -5.63 12.19
CA SER A 109 -6.85 -6.84 11.97
C SER A 109 -7.17 -7.95 12.97
N ALA A 110 -7.66 -7.61 14.17
CA ALA A 110 -8.18 -8.55 15.16
C ALA A 110 -9.63 -9.01 14.89
N ALA A 111 -10.35 -8.36 13.98
CA ALA A 111 -11.73 -8.71 13.67
C ALA A 111 -11.82 -10.09 12.98
N PRO A 112 -12.98 -10.78 13.07
CA PRO A 112 -13.17 -12.06 12.44
C PRO A 112 -12.90 -12.01 10.93
N LYS A 113 -12.04 -12.93 10.47
CA LYS A 113 -11.71 -13.11 9.05
C LYS A 113 -12.83 -13.88 8.36
N LYS A 114 -12.98 -13.70 7.05
CA LYS A 114 -14.17 -14.19 6.33
C LYS A 114 -14.05 -15.65 5.88
N PHE A 115 -12.85 -16.08 5.47
CA PHE A 115 -12.66 -17.36 4.80
C PHE A 115 -11.85 -18.38 5.62
N GLY A 116 -11.31 -17.99 6.77
CA GLY A 116 -10.56 -18.86 7.67
C GLY A 116 -9.26 -19.39 7.06
N LEU A 117 -8.69 -18.68 6.08
CA LEU A 117 -7.50 -19.14 5.35
C LEU A 117 -6.23 -18.87 6.18
N LYS A 118 -5.24 -19.76 6.08
CA LYS A 118 -3.95 -19.59 6.75
C LYS A 118 -3.28 -18.30 6.23
N GLY A 119 -2.94 -17.40 7.15
CA GLY A 119 -2.32 -16.11 6.81
C GLY A 119 -3.29 -15.04 6.30
N GLU A 120 -4.60 -15.32 6.21
CA GLU A 120 -5.61 -14.32 5.85
C GLU A 120 -5.54 -13.09 6.75
N THR A 121 -5.77 -11.90 6.21
CA THR A 121 -6.01 -10.68 7.00
C THR A 121 -7.43 -10.20 6.79
N TYR A 122 -7.96 -9.44 7.74
CA TYR A 122 -9.25 -8.76 7.58
C TYR A 122 -9.24 -7.85 6.33
N HIS A 123 -8.16 -7.11 6.12
CA HIS A 123 -8.00 -6.18 5.00
C HIS A 123 -8.04 -6.84 3.63
N TRP A 124 -7.57 -8.10 3.48
CA TRP A 124 -7.73 -8.82 2.22
C TRP A 124 -9.19 -9.04 1.86
N THR A 125 -10.01 -9.33 2.85
CA THR A 125 -11.43 -9.66 2.63
C THR A 125 -12.30 -8.43 2.40
N GLN A 126 -11.95 -7.29 3.01
CA GLN A 126 -12.74 -6.07 2.94
C GLN A 126 -12.26 -5.09 1.86
N SER A 127 -10.96 -5.09 1.55
CA SER A 127 -10.35 -4.16 0.60
C SER A 127 -9.69 -4.89 -0.57
N TYR A 128 -10.29 -6.01 -0.97
CA TYR A 128 -9.77 -6.88 -2.03
C TYR A 128 -9.56 -6.13 -3.36
N HIS A 129 -10.47 -5.21 -3.71
CA HIS A 129 -10.37 -4.40 -4.93
C HIS A 129 -9.10 -3.55 -4.94
N PHE A 130 -8.79 -2.91 -3.82
CA PHE A 130 -7.59 -2.09 -3.68
C PHE A 130 -6.32 -2.94 -3.77
N ASN A 131 -6.25 -4.05 -3.03
CA ASN A 131 -5.09 -4.93 -3.05
C ASN A 131 -4.83 -5.54 -4.44
N SER A 132 -5.89 -5.95 -5.14
CA SER A 132 -5.83 -6.45 -6.52
C SER A 132 -5.29 -5.38 -7.47
N ARG A 133 -5.80 -4.14 -7.38
CA ARG A 133 -5.34 -3.02 -8.21
C ARG A 133 -3.90 -2.62 -7.90
N LEU A 134 -3.48 -2.70 -6.65
CA LEU A 134 -2.09 -2.47 -6.25
C LEU A 134 -1.17 -3.53 -6.85
N TYR A 135 -1.57 -4.80 -6.80
CA TYR A 135 -0.81 -5.90 -7.42
C TYR A 135 -0.73 -5.77 -8.94
N GLU A 136 -1.83 -5.40 -9.61
CA GLU A 136 -1.82 -5.10 -11.05
C GLU A 136 -0.81 -4.00 -11.40
N LYS A 137 -0.71 -2.94 -10.59
CA LYS A 137 0.28 -1.87 -10.78
C LYS A 137 1.71 -2.34 -10.53
N LEU A 138 1.93 -3.23 -9.56
CA LEU A 138 3.21 -3.88 -9.37
C LEU A 138 3.58 -4.71 -10.60
N LEU A 139 2.69 -5.57 -11.09
CA LEU A 139 2.91 -6.35 -12.31
C LEU A 139 3.23 -5.46 -13.51
N SER A 140 2.47 -4.39 -13.71
CA SER A 140 2.71 -3.42 -14.79
C SER A 140 4.12 -2.82 -14.71
N SER A 141 4.61 -2.54 -13.49
CA SER A 141 5.95 -1.97 -13.28
C SER A 141 7.08 -2.91 -13.68
N VAL A 142 6.88 -4.24 -13.63
CA VAL A 142 7.87 -5.20 -14.15
C VAL A 142 8.11 -4.93 -15.63
N PHE A 143 7.04 -4.79 -16.39
CA PHE A 143 7.08 -4.51 -17.83
C PHE A 143 7.42 -3.05 -18.19
N ASP A 144 7.46 -2.13 -17.22
CA ASP A 144 7.92 -0.75 -17.45
C ASP A 144 9.41 -0.60 -17.13
N MET A 145 9.94 -1.45 -16.23
CA MET A 145 11.38 -1.51 -15.93
C MET A 145 12.15 -2.27 -17.00
N LEU A 146 11.50 -3.24 -17.65
CA LEU A 146 12.15 -4.05 -18.67
C LEU A 146 12.20 -3.29 -20.01
N GLU A 147 13.41 -2.99 -20.50
CA GLU A 147 13.62 -2.39 -21.82
C GLU A 147 13.36 -3.40 -22.96
N ASP A 148 13.12 -2.89 -24.18
CA ASP A 148 12.96 -3.72 -25.39
C ASP A 148 14.20 -4.63 -25.58
N GLY A 149 14.02 -5.93 -25.39
CA GLY A 149 15.08 -6.94 -25.54
C GLY A 149 15.67 -7.49 -24.24
N GLN A 150 15.16 -7.11 -23.05
CA GLN A 150 15.52 -7.82 -21.82
C GLN A 150 14.97 -9.26 -21.78
N LEU A 151 15.72 -10.13 -21.10
CA LEU A 151 15.51 -11.58 -21.08
C LEU A 151 14.24 -11.96 -20.30
N VAL A 152 13.54 -12.99 -20.78
CA VAL A 152 12.35 -13.54 -20.11
C VAL A 152 12.70 -14.03 -18.70
N GLU A 153 13.92 -14.55 -18.53
CA GLU A 153 14.45 -15.02 -17.26
C GLU A 153 14.54 -13.91 -16.21
N GLU A 154 14.87 -12.67 -16.60
CA GLU A 154 14.93 -11.53 -15.68
C GLU A 154 13.54 -11.12 -15.20
N ALA A 155 12.53 -11.20 -16.09
CA ALA A 155 11.15 -10.97 -15.72
C ALA A 155 10.66 -12.03 -14.71
N ASP A 156 10.99 -13.29 -14.94
CA ASP A 156 10.62 -14.39 -14.05
C ASP A 156 11.23 -14.22 -12.66
N GLU A 157 12.50 -13.82 -12.54
CA GLU A 157 13.13 -13.55 -11.25
C GLU A 157 12.43 -12.41 -10.46
N ILE A 158 12.01 -11.35 -11.15
CA ILE A 158 11.26 -10.24 -10.54
C ILE A 158 9.87 -10.73 -10.09
N LEU A 159 9.20 -11.53 -10.93
CA LEU A 159 7.88 -12.08 -10.62
C LEU A 159 7.93 -13.05 -9.42
N GLU A 160 8.96 -13.90 -9.33
CA GLU A 160 9.18 -14.75 -8.15
C GLU A 160 9.38 -13.91 -6.88
N THR A 161 10.13 -12.81 -6.98
CA THR A 161 10.28 -11.86 -5.86
C THR A 161 8.95 -11.22 -5.48
N MET A 162 8.09 -10.91 -6.46
CA MET A 162 6.76 -10.36 -6.20
C MET A 162 5.83 -11.32 -5.46
N LYS A 163 6.02 -12.65 -5.59
CA LYS A 163 5.22 -13.64 -4.85
C LYS A 163 5.35 -13.49 -3.34
N LEU A 164 6.45 -12.93 -2.86
CA LEU A 164 6.63 -12.60 -1.43
C LEU A 164 5.61 -11.57 -0.92
N THR A 165 4.98 -10.80 -1.82
CA THR A 165 3.93 -9.83 -1.46
C THR A 165 2.53 -10.46 -1.41
N TRP A 166 2.35 -11.67 -1.92
CA TRP A 166 1.03 -12.33 -1.97
C TRP A 166 0.41 -12.49 -0.58
N PRO A 167 1.16 -12.91 0.46
CA PRO A 167 0.65 -12.99 1.82
C PRO A 167 0.50 -11.63 2.51
N ILE A 168 0.60 -10.50 1.79
CA ILE A 168 0.30 -9.15 2.31
C ILE A 168 -0.94 -8.60 1.58
N LEU A 169 -1.11 -8.98 0.32
CA LEU A 169 -2.15 -8.49 -0.58
C LEU A 169 -3.34 -9.45 -0.70
N GLY A 170 -3.18 -10.72 -0.29
CA GLY A 170 -4.18 -11.76 -0.47
C GLY A 170 -4.27 -12.26 -1.91
N ILE A 171 -3.14 -12.33 -2.60
CA ILE A 171 -3.06 -12.81 -3.98
C ILE A 171 -2.96 -14.32 -3.99
N THR A 172 -3.74 -14.94 -4.86
CA THR A 172 -3.67 -16.37 -5.17
C THR A 172 -3.06 -16.56 -6.55
N GLN A 173 -2.55 -17.76 -6.84
CA GLN A 173 -2.03 -18.10 -8.18
C GLN A 173 -3.05 -17.76 -9.27
N LYS A 174 -4.32 -18.18 -9.11
CA LYS A 174 -5.39 -17.91 -10.09
C LYS A 174 -5.60 -16.42 -10.34
N LEU A 175 -5.55 -15.61 -9.29
CA LEU A 175 -5.69 -14.16 -9.42
C LEU A 175 -4.47 -13.56 -10.11
N HIS A 176 -3.27 -14.01 -9.76
CA HIS A 176 -2.05 -13.59 -10.43
C HIS A 176 -2.09 -13.92 -11.91
N ASP A 177 -2.43 -15.15 -12.28
CA ASP A 177 -2.51 -15.57 -13.68
C ASP A 177 -3.48 -14.68 -14.48
N ALA A 178 -4.64 -14.36 -13.90
CA ALA A 178 -5.62 -13.48 -14.52
C ALA A 178 -5.10 -12.03 -14.68
N LEU A 179 -4.50 -11.46 -13.64
CA LEU A 179 -3.96 -10.09 -13.68
C LEU A 179 -2.71 -9.98 -14.56
N TYR A 180 -1.89 -11.03 -14.60
CA TYR A 180 -0.72 -11.14 -15.45
C TYR A 180 -1.13 -11.22 -16.93
N ALA A 181 -2.08 -12.09 -17.26
CA ALA A 181 -2.65 -12.16 -18.61
C ALA A 181 -3.27 -10.82 -19.02
N TRP A 182 -3.97 -10.14 -18.10
CA TRP A 182 -4.50 -8.81 -18.34
C TRP A 182 -3.40 -7.77 -18.62
N ALA A 183 -2.32 -7.75 -17.82
CA ALA A 183 -1.20 -6.84 -18.02
C ALA A 183 -0.51 -7.08 -19.38
N LEU A 184 -0.30 -8.34 -19.76
CA LEU A 184 0.21 -8.72 -21.08
C LEU A 184 -0.72 -8.27 -22.20
N PHE A 185 -2.03 -8.49 -22.04
CA PHE A 185 -3.03 -8.04 -23.01
C PHE A 185 -2.97 -6.52 -23.22
N GLN A 186 -2.86 -5.74 -22.15
CA GLN A 186 -2.72 -4.28 -22.26
C GLN A 186 -1.47 -3.87 -23.02
N LYS A 187 -0.34 -4.55 -22.79
CA LYS A 187 0.94 -4.28 -23.49
C LYS A 187 0.87 -4.63 -24.97
N VAL A 188 0.32 -5.80 -25.33
CA VAL A 188 0.16 -6.24 -26.73
C VAL A 188 -0.83 -5.35 -27.48
N TYR A 189 -1.96 -4.98 -26.86
CA TYR A 189 -2.95 -4.10 -27.47
C TYR A 189 -2.37 -2.70 -27.76
N LEU A 190 -1.61 -2.13 -26.81
CA LEU A 190 -0.91 -0.86 -27.02
C LEU A 190 0.09 -0.93 -28.19
N LEU A 191 0.83 -2.03 -28.32
CA LEU A 191 1.76 -2.28 -29.43
C LEU A 191 1.03 -2.33 -30.79
N LEU A 192 -0.10 -3.03 -30.86
CA LEU A 192 -0.92 -3.13 -32.08
C LEU A 192 -1.60 -1.81 -32.47
N CYS A 193 -1.88 -0.92 -31.52
CA CYS A 193 -2.45 0.40 -31.82
C CYS A 193 -1.40 1.46 -32.19
N LEU A 194 -0.11 1.23 -31.89
CA LEU A 194 0.99 2.17 -32.19
C LEU A 194 1.69 1.89 -33.52
N PHE A 195 1.47 0.72 -34.13
CA PHE A 195 1.93 0.39 -35.47
C PHE A 195 0.73 0.13 -36.40
N PRO A 196 0.25 1.15 -37.13
CA PRO A 196 -0.72 0.98 -38.22
C PRO A 196 -0.09 0.40 -39.49
#